data_AF-A0A7S3I8H6-F1
#
_entry.id   AF-A0A7S3I8H6-F1
#
_cell.length_a   1.000
_cell.length_b   1.000
_cell.length_c   1.000
_cell.angle_alpha   90.00
_cell.angle_beta   90.00
_cell.angle_gamma   90.00
#
_symmetry.space_group_name_H-M   'P 1'
#
loop_
_entity.id
_entity.type
_entity.pdbx_description
1 polymer ?
#
loop_
_entity_poly.entity_id
_entity_poly.type
_entity_poly.pdbx_seq_one_letter_code
_entity_poly.pdbx_strand_id
1 'polypeptide(L)'
;MVGFTEFSKNTKPQEVVSLLSRLFSKFDQLCEQIGVYKVHTIGDCYVIMSYTGKIAKERRSPVVQIEEAFRVIQVGLEMINIIAEERNKTKNPALRNLDMRIGIHTGKIVGGIIGTKVVRYDIFGQDVLIANKMESNGMAGAVCISEQ
;
A
#
# COMPACT_ATOMS: atom_id res chain seq x y z
N MET A 1 -1.86 8.37 2.01
CA MET A 1 -2.24 8.52 3.44
C MET A 1 -3.26 9.65 3.58
N VAL A 2 -4.02 9.70 4.67
CA VAL A 2 -4.93 10.81 5.01
C VAL A 2 -4.26 11.68 6.06
N GLY A 3 -4.38 13.01 5.93
CA GLY A 3 -3.75 13.98 6.86
C GLY A 3 -2.27 14.25 6.61
N PHE A 4 -1.62 13.52 5.70
CA PHE A 4 -0.19 13.70 5.39
C PHE A 4 0.13 15.09 4.80
N THR A 5 -0.67 15.57 3.84
CA THR A 5 -0.44 16.89 3.23
C THR A 5 -0.52 18.02 4.25
N GLU A 6 -1.46 17.95 5.19
CA GLU A 6 -1.61 18.94 6.26
C GLU A 6 -0.41 18.90 7.22
N PHE A 7 0.01 17.68 7.61
CA PHE A 7 1.23 17.47 8.40
C PHE A 7 2.47 18.03 7.70
N SER A 8 2.65 17.76 6.41
CA SER A 8 3.85 18.17 5.66
C SER A 8 3.99 19.69 5.47
N LYS A 9 2.89 20.45 5.53
CA LYS A 9 2.91 21.91 5.37
C LYS A 9 3.57 22.63 6.54
N ASN A 10 3.38 22.10 7.75
CA ASN A 10 3.80 22.75 9.00
C ASN A 10 5.01 22.06 9.65
N THR A 11 5.65 21.13 8.93
CA THR A 11 6.71 20.27 9.47
C THR A 11 7.98 20.40 8.64
N LYS A 12 9.15 20.32 9.28
CA LYS A 12 10.43 20.36 8.58
C LYS A 12 10.55 19.15 7.63
N PRO A 13 11.09 19.32 6.41
CA PRO A 13 11.23 18.22 5.45
C PRO A 13 11.93 16.97 6.02
N GLN A 14 12.94 17.17 6.87
CA GLN A 14 13.67 16.08 7.53
C GLN A 14 12.77 15.23 8.44
N GLU A 15 11.86 15.86 9.17
CA GLU A 15 10.92 15.17 10.06
C GLU A 15 9.85 14.42 9.26
N VAL A 16 9.39 15.01 8.13
CA VAL A 16 8.47 14.34 7.20
C VAL A 16 9.10 13.08 6.62
N VAL A 17 10.34 13.18 6.14
CA VAL A 17 11.07 12.03 5.59
C VAL A 17 11.34 10.99 6.68
N SER A 18 11.68 11.40 7.90
CA SER A 18 11.89 10.49 9.03
C SER A 18 10.63 9.69 9.37
N LEU A 19 9.46 10.34 9.41
CA LEU A 19 8.18 9.69 9.62
C LEU A 19 7.87 8.68 8.50
N LEU A 20 7.97 9.11 7.24
CA LEU A 20 7.73 8.23 6.09
C LEU A 20 8.67 7.03 6.09
N SER A 21 9.95 7.27 6.35
CA SER A 21 10.96 6.21 6.44
C SER A 21 10.59 5.19 7.51
N ARG A 22 10.18 5.63 8.70
CA ARG A 22 9.78 4.74 9.80
C ARG A 22 8.52 3.94 9.46
N LEU A 23 7.50 4.58 8.89
CA LEU A 23 6.25 3.92 8.50
C LEU A 23 6.48 2.91 7.38
N PHE A 24 7.12 3.34 6.29
CA PHE A 24 7.39 2.48 5.15
C PHE A 24 8.35 1.34 5.49
N SER A 25 9.31 1.52 6.39
CA SER A 25 10.15 0.41 6.87
C SER A 25 9.31 -0.68 7.56
N LYS A 26 8.31 -0.30 8.36
CA LYS A 26 7.41 -1.27 8.99
C LYS A 26 6.50 -1.96 7.97
N PHE A 27 6.01 -1.21 6.98
CA PHE A 27 5.20 -1.77 5.89
C PHE A 27 6.00 -2.74 5.04
N ASP A 28 7.27 -2.43 4.75
CA ASP A 28 8.17 -3.31 4.01
C ASP A 28 8.36 -4.63 4.77
N GLN A 29 8.62 -4.57 6.08
CA GLN A 29 8.72 -5.76 6.94
C GLN A 29 7.43 -6.59 6.96
N LEU A 30 6.28 -5.92 7.08
CA LEU A 30 4.96 -6.58 7.05
C LEU A 30 4.73 -7.28 5.70
N CYS A 31 5.12 -6.65 4.59
CA CYS A 31 4.99 -7.22 3.25
C CYS A 31 5.83 -8.50 3.10
N GLU A 32 7.07 -8.48 3.58
CA GLU A 32 7.95 -9.65 3.58
C GLU A 32 7.40 -10.79 4.44
N GLN A 33 6.88 -10.48 5.64
CA GLN A 33 6.33 -11.46 6.56
C GLN A 33 5.09 -12.17 6.00
N ILE A 34 4.15 -11.43 5.41
CA ILE A 34 2.91 -11.98 4.88
C ILE A 34 3.14 -12.58 3.47
N GLY A 35 4.17 -12.15 2.76
CA GLY A 35 4.51 -12.64 1.43
C GLY A 35 3.76 -11.91 0.31
N VAL A 36 3.64 -10.58 0.41
CA VAL A 36 3.17 -9.70 -0.66
C VAL A 36 4.34 -8.87 -1.20
N TYR A 37 4.24 -8.44 -2.46
CA TYR A 37 5.28 -7.67 -3.12
C TYR A 37 4.98 -6.16 -3.07
N LYS A 38 5.93 -5.37 -2.58
CA LYS A 38 5.92 -3.92 -2.70
C LYS A 38 6.31 -3.52 -4.12
N VAL A 39 5.41 -2.85 -4.84
CA VAL A 39 5.66 -2.40 -6.22
C VAL A 39 6.49 -1.12 -6.19
N HIS A 40 5.94 -0.04 -5.67
CA HIS A 40 6.63 1.24 -5.51
C HIS A 40 5.86 2.14 -4.52
N THR A 41 6.39 3.34 -4.31
CA THR A 41 5.70 4.42 -3.59
C THR A 41 5.48 5.60 -4.54
N ILE A 42 4.37 6.32 -4.39
CA ILE A 42 4.10 7.58 -5.09
C ILE A 42 3.76 8.62 -4.03
N GLY A 43 4.75 9.44 -3.64
CA GLY A 43 4.59 10.35 -2.51
C GLY A 43 4.30 9.57 -1.22
N ASP A 44 3.11 9.76 -0.66
CA ASP A 44 2.60 9.10 0.55
C ASP A 44 1.68 7.90 0.24
N CYS A 45 1.55 7.51 -1.04
CA CYS A 45 0.88 6.30 -1.47
C CYS A 45 1.85 5.12 -1.50
N TYR A 46 1.42 3.97 -0.98
CA TYR A 46 2.20 2.75 -0.87
C TYR A 46 1.48 1.63 -1.64
N VAL A 47 2.12 1.12 -2.71
CA VAL A 47 1.49 0.19 -3.65
C VAL A 47 2.05 -1.21 -3.47
N ILE A 48 1.15 -2.18 -3.25
CA ILE A 48 1.49 -3.60 -3.10
C ILE A 48 0.69 -4.47 -4.07
N MET A 49 1.21 -5.66 -4.34
CA MET A 49 0.50 -6.71 -5.05
C MET A 49 0.77 -8.07 -4.40
N SER A 50 -0.22 -8.97 -4.45
CA SER A 50 -0.08 -10.33 -3.93
C SER A 50 0.83 -11.22 -4.76
N TYR A 51 0.93 -10.96 -6.07
CA TYR A 51 1.72 -11.77 -6.98
C TYR A 51 3.21 -11.48 -6.83
N THR A 52 3.96 -12.48 -6.38
CA THR A 52 5.42 -12.38 -6.12
C THR A 52 6.27 -13.02 -7.22
N GLY A 53 5.66 -13.49 -8.31
CA GLY A 53 6.37 -14.21 -9.39
C GLY A 53 6.79 -15.64 -9.05
N LYS A 54 6.53 -16.13 -7.84
CA LYS A 54 6.91 -17.48 -7.39
C LYS A 54 6.07 -18.60 -8.01
N ILE A 55 4.81 -18.31 -8.36
CA ILE A 55 3.89 -19.26 -8.98
C ILE A 55 3.76 -18.89 -10.46
N ALA A 56 4.08 -19.83 -11.35
CA ALA A 56 3.94 -19.62 -12.78
C ALA A 56 2.47 -19.34 -13.15
N LYS A 57 2.23 -18.49 -14.16
CA LYS A 57 0.88 -18.01 -14.51
C LYS A 57 -0.07 -19.16 -14.82
N GLU A 58 0.42 -20.17 -15.52
CA GLU A 58 -0.26 -21.41 -15.90
C GLU A 58 -0.66 -22.30 -14.71
N ARG A 59 -0.07 -22.09 -13.54
CA ARG A 59 -0.39 -22.83 -12.30
C ARG A 59 -1.28 -22.04 -11.34
N ARG A 60 -1.74 -20.84 -11.71
CA ARG A 60 -2.65 -20.05 -10.85
C ARG A 60 -4.06 -20.63 -10.92
N SER A 61 -4.47 -21.31 -9.87
CA SER A 61 -5.84 -21.76 -9.65
C SER A 61 -6.67 -20.69 -8.93
N PRO A 62 -8.01 -20.79 -8.94
CA PRO A 62 -8.88 -19.91 -8.15
C PRO A 62 -8.54 -19.91 -6.64
N VAL A 63 -8.11 -21.05 -6.10
CA VAL A 63 -7.70 -21.17 -4.69
C VAL A 63 -6.50 -20.27 -4.37
N VAL A 64 -5.49 -20.25 -5.25
CA VAL A 64 -4.31 -19.38 -5.10
C VAL A 64 -4.71 -17.90 -5.14
N GLN A 65 -5.65 -17.54 -6.02
CA GLN A 65 -6.13 -16.15 -6.13
C GLN A 65 -6.85 -15.69 -4.86
N ILE A 66 -7.64 -16.58 -4.25
CA ILE A 66 -8.32 -16.32 -2.97
C ILE A 66 -7.29 -16.11 -1.86
N GLU A 67 -6.30 -16.99 -1.72
CA GLU A 67 -5.21 -16.83 -0.73
C GLU A 67 -4.43 -15.53 -0.93
N GLU A 68 -4.16 -15.18 -2.19
CA GLU A 68 -3.50 -13.93 -2.57
C GLU A 68 -4.30 -12.70 -2.16
N ALA A 69 -5.63 -12.71 -2.36
CA ALA A 69 -6.51 -11.64 -1.90
C ALA A 69 -6.52 -11.54 -0.37
N PHE A 70 -6.64 -12.67 0.34
CA PHE A 70 -6.59 -12.71 1.80
C PHE A 70 -5.31 -12.08 2.36
N ARG A 71 -4.15 -12.41 1.78
CA ARG A 71 -2.86 -11.81 2.18
C ARG A 71 -2.87 -10.29 2.05
N VAL A 72 -3.36 -9.74 0.94
CA VAL A 72 -3.39 -8.28 0.71
C VAL A 72 -4.38 -7.59 1.64
N ILE A 73 -5.54 -8.21 1.90
CA ILE A 73 -6.51 -7.72 2.88
C ILE A 73 -5.89 -7.68 4.28
N GLN A 74 -5.21 -8.75 4.69
CA GLN A 74 -4.51 -8.81 5.97
C GLN A 74 -3.46 -7.72 6.10
N VAL A 75 -2.63 -7.52 5.08
CA VAL A 75 -1.64 -6.43 5.05
C VAL A 75 -2.33 -5.07 5.18
N GLY A 76 -3.44 -4.85 4.48
CA GLY A 76 -4.18 -3.59 4.57
C GLY A 76 -4.71 -3.30 5.98
N LEU A 77 -5.31 -4.29 6.63
CA LEU A 77 -5.79 -4.15 8.01
C LEU A 77 -4.64 -3.87 8.99
N GLU A 78 -3.52 -4.56 8.85
CA GLU A 78 -2.35 -4.33 9.71
C GLU A 78 -1.66 -2.98 9.45
N MET A 79 -1.67 -2.47 8.21
CA MET A 79 -1.18 -1.11 7.92
C MET A 79 -1.97 -0.04 8.67
N ILE A 80 -3.29 -0.20 8.79
CA ILE A 80 -4.15 0.69 9.58
C ILE A 80 -3.75 0.62 11.06
N ASN A 81 -3.54 -0.58 11.60
CA ASN A 81 -3.07 -0.78 12.98
C ASN A 81 -1.71 -0.10 13.22
N ILE A 82 -0.74 -0.28 12.31
CA ILE A 82 0.59 0.32 12.40
C ILE A 82 0.51 1.85 12.45
N ILE A 83 -0.33 2.47 11.62
CA ILE A 83 -0.51 3.94 11.68
C ILE A 83 -1.17 4.37 12.98
N ALA A 84 -2.20 3.64 13.43
CA ALA A 84 -2.86 3.95 14.69
C ALA A 84 -1.87 3.86 15.87
N GLU A 85 -1.00 2.86 15.90
CA GLU A 85 0.07 2.75 16.88
C GLU A 85 1.05 3.92 16.80
N GLU A 86 1.50 4.29 15.60
CA GLU A 86 2.45 5.39 15.41
C GLU A 86 1.86 6.74 15.84
N ARG A 87 0.57 6.95 15.54
CA ARG A 87 -0.23 8.09 16.00
C ARG A 87 -0.39 8.11 17.51
N ASN A 88 -0.56 6.96 18.16
CA ASN A 88 -0.71 6.88 19.62
C ASN A 88 0.63 6.99 20.37
N LYS A 89 1.73 6.49 19.78
CA LYS A 89 3.08 6.55 20.33
C LYS A 89 3.65 7.97 20.28
N THR A 90 3.32 8.72 19.24
CA THR A 90 3.78 10.10 19.09
C THR A 90 2.89 11.06 19.86
N LYS A 91 3.47 11.96 20.66
CA LYS A 91 2.73 13.08 21.27
C LYS A 91 2.58 14.26 20.31
N ASN A 92 2.93 14.11 19.03
CA ASN A 92 2.86 15.19 18.06
C ASN A 92 1.40 15.43 17.65
N PRO A 93 0.79 16.58 17.99
CA PRO A 93 -0.59 16.88 17.64
C PRO A 93 -0.83 16.92 16.13
N ALA A 94 0.21 17.21 15.33
CA ALA A 94 0.13 17.23 13.87
C ALA A 94 -0.09 15.84 13.25
N LEU A 95 0.12 14.76 14.03
CA LEU A 95 -0.11 13.37 13.60
C LEU A 95 -1.46 12.82 14.05
N ARG A 96 -2.25 13.59 14.81
CA ARG A 96 -3.54 13.15 15.36
C ARG A 96 -4.56 12.78 14.28
N ASN A 97 -4.46 13.39 13.10
CA ASN A 97 -5.34 13.14 11.96
C ASN A 97 -4.68 12.24 10.90
N LEU A 98 -3.48 11.70 11.17
CA LEU A 98 -2.81 10.80 10.24
C LEU A 98 -3.55 9.45 10.23
N ASP A 99 -4.00 9.03 9.06
CA ASP A 99 -4.63 7.73 8.85
C ASP A 99 -4.32 7.17 7.44
N MET A 100 -4.85 6.00 7.11
CA MET A 100 -4.78 5.42 5.77
C MET A 100 -6.16 5.17 5.18
N ARG A 101 -6.28 5.41 3.87
CA ARG A 101 -7.32 4.85 3.02
C ARG A 101 -6.68 3.75 2.20
N ILE A 102 -7.33 2.61 2.10
CA ILE A 102 -6.80 1.46 1.39
C ILE A 102 -7.85 0.98 0.39
N GLY A 103 -7.45 0.88 -0.87
CA GLY A 103 -8.25 0.29 -1.94
C GLY A 103 -7.66 -1.04 -2.36
N ILE A 104 -8.48 -2.09 -2.44
CA ILE A 104 -8.08 -3.43 -2.87
C ILE A 104 -8.97 -3.89 -4.01
N HIS A 105 -8.36 -4.50 -5.01
CA HIS A 105 -9.04 -5.07 -6.16
C HIS A 105 -8.26 -6.27 -6.69
N THR A 106 -8.98 -7.34 -7.02
CA THR A 106 -8.43 -8.54 -7.66
C THR A 106 -8.69 -8.45 -9.17
N GLY A 107 -7.62 -8.57 -9.97
CA GLY A 107 -7.76 -8.48 -11.43
C GLY A 107 -6.49 -8.86 -12.17
N LYS A 108 -6.50 -8.62 -13.48
CA LYS A 108 -5.38 -8.84 -14.39
C LYS A 108 -4.54 -7.56 -14.50
N ILE A 109 -3.24 -7.74 -14.37
CA ILE A 109 -2.27 -6.65 -14.50
C ILE A 109 -1.18 -7.00 -15.52
N VAL A 110 -0.58 -5.96 -16.09
CA VAL A 110 0.64 -6.04 -16.88
C VAL A 110 1.76 -5.42 -16.07
N GLY A 111 2.71 -6.24 -15.64
CA GLY A 111 3.93 -5.77 -14.99
C GLY A 111 5.07 -5.60 -15.99
N GLY A 112 5.86 -4.54 -15.85
CA GLY A 112 6.97 -4.25 -16.76
C GLY A 112 8.10 -3.50 -16.07
N ILE A 113 9.29 -3.60 -16.64
CA ILE A 113 10.45 -2.83 -16.22
C ILE A 113 10.56 -1.60 -17.12
N ILE A 114 10.53 -0.41 -16.53
CA ILE A 114 10.56 0.88 -17.22
C ILE A 114 11.82 1.67 -16.83
N GLY A 115 12.36 2.40 -17.80
CA GLY A 115 13.50 3.30 -17.62
C GLY A 115 14.81 2.74 -18.15
N THR A 116 15.67 3.64 -18.64
CA THR A 116 17.00 3.29 -19.18
C THR A 116 18.15 3.64 -18.23
N LYS A 117 18.03 4.75 -17.49
CA LYS A 117 19.03 5.18 -16.49
C LYS A 117 18.66 4.83 -15.05
N VAL A 118 17.38 5.00 -14.71
CA VAL A 118 16.81 4.61 -13.42
C VAL A 118 15.71 3.61 -13.72
N VAL A 119 16.01 2.35 -13.46
CA VAL A 119 15.15 1.22 -13.80
C VAL A 119 14.16 0.97 -12.66
N ARG A 120 12.88 0.79 -12.99
CA ARG A 120 11.82 0.50 -12.00
C ARG A 120 10.85 -0.54 -12.55
N TYR A 121 10.44 -1.46 -11.70
CA TYR A 121 9.32 -2.34 -11.99
C TYR A 121 8.01 -1.62 -11.66
N ASP A 122 7.04 -1.69 -12.55
CA ASP A 122 5.75 -1.02 -12.39
C ASP A 122 4.60 -1.88 -12.97
N ILE A 123 3.36 -1.58 -12.57
CA ILE A 123 2.15 -2.30 -12.95
C ILE A 123 1.16 -1.40 -13.68
N PHE A 124 0.54 -1.95 -14.73
CA PHE A 124 -0.38 -1.25 -15.61
C PHE A 124 -1.62 -2.10 -15.89
N GLY A 125 -2.72 -1.43 -16.24
CA GLY A 125 -3.96 -2.08 -16.64
C GLY A 125 -5.19 -1.40 -16.08
N GLN A 126 -6.36 -1.77 -16.60
CA GLN A 126 -7.64 -1.24 -16.15
C GLN A 126 -7.93 -1.61 -14.69
N ASP A 127 -7.55 -2.81 -14.27
CA ASP A 127 -7.78 -3.31 -12.91
C ASP A 127 -6.95 -2.52 -11.86
N VAL A 128 -5.77 -2.00 -12.24
CA VAL A 128 -5.00 -1.08 -11.39
C VAL A 128 -5.77 0.23 -11.18
N LEU A 129 -6.46 0.74 -12.21
CA LEU A 129 -7.29 1.94 -12.09
C LEU A 129 -8.51 1.70 -11.20
N ILE A 130 -9.06 0.48 -11.18
CA ILE A 130 -10.15 0.11 -10.27
C ILE A 130 -9.64 0.13 -8.84
N ALA A 131 -8.48 -0.49 -8.54
CA ALA A 131 -7.85 -0.44 -7.23
C ALA A 131 -7.64 1.01 -6.74
N ASN A 132 -7.14 1.88 -7.62
CA ASN A 132 -6.96 3.30 -7.33
C ASN A 132 -8.30 4.00 -7.04
N LYS A 133 -9.37 3.68 -7.79
CA LYS A 133 -10.72 4.20 -7.51
C LYS A 133 -11.26 3.70 -6.18
N MET A 134 -10.97 2.46 -5.79
CA MET A 134 -11.37 1.94 -4.47
C MET A 134 -10.67 2.70 -3.33
N GLU A 135 -9.40 3.08 -3.49
CA GLU A 135 -8.67 3.90 -2.51
C GLU A 135 -9.26 5.30 -2.45
N SER A 136 -9.41 5.96 -3.60
CA SER A 136 -9.79 7.37 -3.65
C SER A 136 -11.22 7.62 -3.19
N ASN A 137 -12.12 6.63 -3.32
CA ASN A 137 -13.47 6.66 -2.77
C ASN A 137 -13.59 6.00 -1.39
N GLY A 138 -12.48 5.50 -0.83
CA GLY A 138 -12.44 4.84 0.47
C GLY A 138 -12.55 5.80 1.65
N MET A 139 -12.92 5.27 2.81
CA MET A 139 -12.92 6.03 4.07
C MET A 139 -11.59 5.88 4.81
N ALA A 140 -11.17 6.93 5.51
CA ALA A 140 -9.98 6.88 6.37
C ALA A 140 -10.16 5.83 7.47
N GLY A 141 -9.11 5.05 7.74
CA GLY A 141 -9.13 3.95 8.71
C GLY A 141 -9.87 2.71 8.24
N ALA A 142 -10.21 2.61 6.95
CA ALA A 142 -10.93 1.48 6.40
C ALA A 142 -10.26 0.92 5.13
N VAL A 143 -10.51 -0.38 4.89
CA VAL A 143 -10.15 -1.09 3.68
C VAL A 143 -11.38 -1.19 2.79
N CYS A 144 -11.30 -0.62 1.59
CA CYS A 144 -12.36 -0.63 0.59
C CYS A 144 -12.03 -1.66 -0.49
N ILE A 145 -12.91 -2.64 -0.69
CA ILE A 145 -12.66 -3.78 -1.57
C ILE A 145 -13.71 -3.79 -2.69
N SER A 146 -13.28 -4.02 -3.92
CA SER A 146 -14.20 -4.22 -5.04
C SER A 146 -14.98 -5.54 -4.90
N GLU A 147 -16.08 -5.70 -5.65
CA GLU A 147 -16.91 -6.91 -5.62
C GLU A 147 -16.23 -8.19 -6.16
N GLN A 148 -15.22 -8.04 -7.02
CA GLN A 148 -14.51 -9.12 -7.72
C GLN A 148 -13.61 -10.00 -6.85
#